data_AF-A0A8J6PDV7-F1
#
_entry.id   AF-A0A8J6PDV7-F1
#
_cell.length_a   1.000
_cell.length_b   1.000
_cell.length_c   1.000
_cell.angle_alpha   90.00
_cell.angle_beta   90.00
_cell.angle_gamma   90.00
#
_symmetry.space_group_name_H-M   'P 1'
#
loop_
_entity.id
_entity.type
_entity.pdbx_description
1 polymer ?
#
loop_
_entity_poly.entity_id
_entity_poly.type
_entity_poly.pdbx_seq_one_letter_code
_entity_poly.pdbx_strand_id
1 'polypeptide(L)'
;MSKFALLTDFIDFLESELLLSKGEVHATAEIRSLRTWGSLNALIVISRINDETSILLTAGDLAACKTVADLHQLIVSRSNGTY
;
A
#
# COMPACT_ATOMS: atom_id res chain seq x y z
N MET A 1 11.79 13.18 -2.14
CA MET A 1 11.96 11.87 -1.50
C MET A 1 10.61 11.17 -1.60
N SER A 2 10.57 9.95 -2.14
CA SER A 2 9.31 9.19 -2.27
C SER A 2 8.74 8.90 -0.88
N LYS A 3 7.47 9.23 -0.64
CA LYS A 3 6.82 9.13 0.69
C LYS A 3 6.74 7.69 1.23
N PHE A 4 6.83 6.70 0.36
CA PHE A 4 6.84 5.27 0.70
C PHE A 4 8.19 4.63 0.38
N ALA A 5 9.29 5.30 0.69
CA ALA A 5 10.63 4.73 0.51
C ALA A 5 10.95 3.64 1.55
N LEU A 6 10.43 3.77 2.77
CA LEU A 6 10.55 2.77 3.83
C LEU A 6 9.23 2.04 4.02
N LEU A 7 9.32 0.74 4.28
CA LEU A 7 8.16 -0.10 4.55
C LEU A 7 7.39 0.36 5.79
N THR A 8 8.10 0.89 6.79
CA THR A 8 7.47 1.47 8.00
C THR A 8 6.60 2.67 7.68
N ASP A 9 7.02 3.56 6.78
CA ASP A 9 6.20 4.71 6.36
C ASP A 9 4.91 4.24 5.64
N PHE A 10 5.03 3.18 4.84
CA PHE A 10 3.89 2.58 4.16
C PHE A 10 2.93 1.87 5.13
N ILE A 11 3.45 1.19 6.14
CA ILE A 11 2.66 0.56 7.20
C ILE A 11 1.92 1.61 8.02
N ASP A 12 2.59 2.67 8.48
CA ASP A 12 1.96 3.78 9.21
C ASP A 12 0.87 4.46 8.37
N PHE A 13 1.10 4.63 7.06
CA PHE A 13 0.10 5.13 6.13
C PHE A 13 -1.13 4.22 6.05
N LEU A 14 -0.93 2.91 5.86
CA LEU A 14 -2.03 1.96 5.82
C LEU A 14 -2.80 1.94 7.14
N GLU A 15 -2.11 1.93 8.28
CA GLU A 15 -2.75 1.95 9.59
C GLU A 15 -3.60 3.21 9.78
N SER A 16 -3.11 4.36 9.35
CA SER A 16 -3.83 5.63 9.40
C SER A 16 -5.05 5.65 8.47
N GLU A 17 -4.91 5.26 7.20
CA GLU A 17 -6.01 5.31 6.22
C GLU A 17 -7.06 4.22 6.48
N LEU A 18 -6.64 3.06 6.98
CA LEU A 18 -7.52 1.94 7.29
C LEU A 18 -8.10 2.02 8.70
N LEU A 19 -7.81 3.08 9.48
CA LEU A 19 -8.26 3.24 10.87
C LEU A 19 -7.90 2.03 11.74
N LEU A 20 -6.72 1.46 11.52
CA LEU A 20 -6.19 0.32 12.26
C LEU A 20 -5.33 0.80 13.43
N SER A 21 -5.12 -0.07 14.42
CA SER A 21 -4.23 0.22 15.54
C SER A 21 -2.78 0.23 15.07
N LYS A 22 -1.92 1.07 15.67
CA LYS A 22 -0.49 1.01 15.38
C LYS A 22 0.10 -0.35 15.75
N GLY A 23 0.84 -0.96 14.83
CA GLY A 23 1.40 -2.29 14.96
C GLY A 23 0.44 -3.43 14.62
N GLU A 24 -0.75 -3.14 14.10
CA GLU A 24 -1.73 -4.14 13.63
C GLU A 24 -1.38 -4.63 12.20
N VAL A 25 -0.68 -3.80 11.42
CA VAL A 25 -0.27 -4.13 10.06
C VAL A 25 1.19 -4.59 10.06
N HIS A 26 1.44 -5.73 9.42
CA HIS A 26 2.79 -6.27 9.25
C HIS A 26 3.15 -6.45 7.77
N ALA A 27 4.45 -6.41 7.47
CA ALA A 27 4.99 -6.66 6.14
C ALA A 27 4.46 -7.95 5.48
N THR A 28 4.34 -9.01 6.27
CA THR A 28 3.88 -10.34 5.84
C THR A 28 2.37 -10.51 5.95
N ALA A 29 1.65 -9.52 6.48
CA ALA A 29 0.20 -9.59 6.58
C ALA A 29 -0.41 -9.53 5.18
N GLU A 30 -1.45 -10.34 4.98
CA GLU A 30 -2.25 -10.28 3.76
C GLU A 30 -3.10 -9.00 3.80
N ILE A 31 -2.95 -8.16 2.77
CA ILE A 31 -3.63 -6.87 2.68
C ILE A 31 -5.15 -7.06 2.77
N ARG A 32 -5.65 -8.13 2.15
CA ARG A 32 -7.07 -8.46 2.09
C ARG A 32 -7.64 -9.00 3.41
N SER A 33 -6.76 -9.43 4.32
CA SER A 33 -7.15 -9.93 5.64
C SER A 33 -7.19 -8.82 6.69
N LEU A 34 -6.82 -7.58 6.35
CA LEU A 34 -6.89 -6.45 7.29
C LEU A 34 -8.35 -6.19 7.67
N ARG A 35 -8.61 -5.90 8.94
CA ARG A 35 -9.95 -5.81 9.53
C ARG A 35 -10.90 -4.90 8.75
N THR A 36 -10.40 -3.75 8.32
CA THR A 36 -11.18 -2.71 7.64
C THR A 36 -11.03 -2.80 6.12
N TRP A 37 -10.37 -3.84 5.60
CA TRP A 37 -10.19 -3.99 4.17
C TRP A 37 -11.52 -4.21 3.45
N GLY A 38 -11.72 -3.51 2.34
CA GLY A 38 -12.90 -3.60 1.49
C GLY A 38 -12.72 -2.78 0.22
N SER A 39 -13.64 -2.91 -0.75
CA SER A 39 -13.51 -2.27 -2.06
C SER A 39 -13.35 -0.74 -1.98
N LEU A 40 -14.04 -0.10 -1.03
CA LEU A 40 -13.91 1.34 -0.79
C LEU A 40 -12.50 1.71 -0.32
N ASN A 41 -12.01 1.05 0.72
CA ASN A 41 -10.69 1.31 1.28
C ASN A 41 -9.57 0.94 0.30
N ALA A 42 -9.74 -0.09 -0.51
CA ALA A 42 -8.82 -0.41 -1.60
C ALA A 42 -8.73 0.73 -2.62
N LEU A 43 -9.86 1.31 -3.03
CA LEU A 43 -9.88 2.46 -3.95
C LEU A 43 -9.26 3.71 -3.33
N ILE A 44 -9.53 3.97 -2.05
CA ILE A 44 -8.92 5.08 -1.31
C ILE A 44 -7.41 4.90 -1.28
N VAL A 45 -6.92 3.73 -0.85
CA VAL A 45 -5.49 3.42 -0.81
C VAL A 45 -4.85 3.60 -2.19
N ILE A 46 -5.46 3.10 -3.26
CA ILE A 46 -4.98 3.30 -4.63
C ILE A 46 -4.88 4.78 -4.99
N SER A 47 -5.96 5.55 -4.79
CA SER A 47 -6.00 6.97 -5.13
C SER A 47 -4.95 7.75 -4.35
N ARG A 48 -4.83 7.48 -3.05
CA ARG A 48 -3.90 8.15 -2.15
C ARG A 48 -2.46 7.82 -2.51
N ILE A 49 -2.17 6.57 -2.86
CA ILE A 49 -0.86 6.20 -3.38
C ILE A 49 -0.59 6.96 -4.67
N ASN A 50 -1.51 6.98 -5.63
CA ASN A 50 -1.33 7.67 -6.91
C ASN A 50 -1.22 9.20 -6.79
N ASP A 51 -1.77 9.80 -5.74
CA ASP A 51 -1.61 11.23 -5.45
C ASP A 51 -0.26 11.51 -4.77
N GLU A 52 0.14 10.68 -3.81
CA GLU A 52 1.37 10.83 -3.02
C GLU A 52 2.62 10.36 -3.76
N THR A 53 2.43 9.51 -4.77
CA THR A 53 3.48 8.98 -5.63
C THR A 53 3.07 9.20 -7.07
N SER A 54 4.00 9.62 -7.93
CA SER A 54 3.71 9.79 -9.36
C SER A 54 3.59 8.46 -10.12
N ILE A 55 3.17 7.38 -9.46
CA ILE A 55 2.95 6.07 -10.07
C ILE A 55 1.45 5.83 -10.27
N LEU A 56 1.12 5.03 -11.28
CA LEU A 56 -0.24 4.56 -11.51
C LEU A 56 -0.38 3.15 -10.93
N LEU A 57 -0.91 3.05 -9.72
CA LEU A 57 -1.37 1.81 -9.13
C LEU A 57 -2.80 1.54 -9.62
N THR A 58 -3.04 0.32 -10.10
CA THR A 58 -4.38 -0.11 -10.52
C THR A 58 -4.95 -1.15 -9.56
N ALA A 59 -6.27 -1.37 -9.63
CA ALA A 59 -6.91 -2.47 -8.90
C ALA A 59 -6.35 -3.84 -9.31
N GLY A 60 -5.84 -3.99 -10.54
CA GLY A 60 -5.18 -5.21 -11.01
C GLY A 60 -3.82 -5.42 -10.33
N ASP A 61 -3.03 -4.35 -10.18
CA ASP A 61 -1.76 -4.41 -9.45
C ASP A 61 -1.99 -4.78 -7.98
N LEU A 62 -2.95 -4.11 -7.32
CA LEU A 62 -3.33 -4.41 -5.94
C LEU A 62 -3.87 -5.84 -5.79
N ALA A 63 -4.56 -6.35 -6.82
CA ALA A 63 -5.07 -7.72 -6.82
C ALA A 63 -3.96 -8.77 -7.01
N ALA A 64 -2.88 -8.42 -7.72
CA ALA A 64 -1.70 -9.27 -7.85
C ALA A 64 -0.90 -9.34 -6.55
N CYS A 65 -0.88 -8.25 -5.77
CA CYS A 65 -0.23 -8.19 -4.48
C CYS A 65 -0.99 -8.97 -3.40
N LYS A 66 -0.27 -9.86 -2.71
CA LYS A 66 -0.82 -10.64 -1.59
C LYS A 66 -0.55 -9.96 -0.25
N THR A 67 0.70 -9.55 -0.03
CA THR A 67 1.14 -9.01 1.26
C THR A 67 1.46 -7.53 1.16
N VAL A 68 1.47 -6.85 2.31
CA VAL A 68 1.81 -5.43 2.41
C VAL A 68 3.21 -5.15 1.84
N ALA A 69 4.17 -6.04 2.10
CA ALA A 69 5.51 -5.95 1.54
C ALA A 69 5.53 -6.03 0.01
N ASP A 70 4.71 -6.89 -0.58
CA ASP A 70 4.62 -7.06 -2.04
C ASP A 70 4.12 -5.78 -2.71
N LEU A 71 3.07 -5.18 -2.14
CA LEU A 71 2.54 -3.89 -2.60
C LEU A 71 3.55 -2.77 -2.45
N HIS A 72 4.25 -2.70 -1.31
CA HIS A 72 5.32 -1.72 -1.11
C HIS A 72 6.46 -1.89 -2.13
N GLN A 73 6.91 -3.13 -2.38
CA GLN A 73 7.93 -3.40 -3.39
C GLN A 73 7.49 -2.98 -4.78
N LEU A 74 6.24 -3.21 -5.16
CA LEU A 74 5.70 -2.76 -6.43
C LEU A 74 5.77 -1.23 -6.56
N ILE A 75 5.37 -0.51 -5.51
CA ILE A 75 5.40 0.96 -5.48
C ILE A 75 6.83 1.49 -5.62
N VAL A 76 7.77 0.94 -4.85
CA VAL A 76 9.19 1.32 -4.89
C VAL A 76 9.80 1.01 -6.26
N SER A 77 9.49 -0.15 -6.83
CA SER A 77 10.02 -0.56 -8.14
C SER A 77 9.53 0.36 -9.26
N ARG A 78 8.23 0.72 -9.25
CA ARG A 78 7.64 1.69 -10.19
C ARG A 78 8.21 3.10 -9.97
N SER A 79 8.41 3.52 -8.72
CA SER A 79 8.97 4.84 -8.39
C SER A 79 10.44 4.98 -8.81
N ASN A 80 11.21 3.90 -8.82
CA ASN A 80 12.63 3.91 -9.19
C ASN A 80 12.89 3.72 -10.70
N GLY A 81 11.84 3.59 -11.52
CA GLY A 81 11.96 3.52 -12.98
C GLY A 81 12.61 2.24 -13.52
N THR A 82 12.65 1.17 -12.74
CA THR A 82 13.10 -0.16 -13.20
C THR A 82 11.91 -0.96 -13.69
N TYR A 83 11.40 -0.65 -14.89
CA TYR A 83 10.58 -1.56 -15.70
C TYR A 83 10.68 -1.16 -17.18
#